data_AF-A0A9E2FL19-F1
#
_entry.id   AF-A0A9E2FL19-F1
#
_cell.length_a   1.000
_cell.length_b   1.000
_cell.length_c   1.000
_cell.angle_alpha   90.00
_cell.angle_beta   90.00
_cell.angle_gamma   90.00
#
_symmetry.space_group_name_H-M   'P 1'
#
loop_
_entity.id
_entity.type
_entity.pdbx_description
1 polymer ?
#
loop_
_entity_poly.entity_id
_entity_poly.type
_entity_poly.pdbx_seq_one_letter_code
_entity_poly.pdbx_strand_id
1 'polypeptide(L)'
;DALDADDAALLEHIAPLRAVKAATRPLAWWAATWASDEFARYFSAAAALPDAAAQAPVRAFATLAAPARQFDDPPDGVALDDIESALQTLRSAPYGGGWVRAAGQMTATLEAAAEALEAVNLQRLCPQALPNPKARIFETVFYQVYAGRLQPYLAALHREGAAQHNAVAPLLAAAPAEAPAAFERYAQRALSTAPGSLWADLADARQRHTLAWQRLLRGCGLMPDGSRPG
;
A
#
# COMPACT_ATOMS: atom_id res chain seq x y z
N ASP A 1 -34.92 42.57 17.97
CA ASP A 1 -36.25 42.09 18.39
C ASP A 1 -37.02 41.30 17.32
N ALA A 2 -37.44 41.85 16.17
CA ALA A 2 -38.06 41.01 15.11
C ALA A 2 -37.05 40.13 14.36
N LEU A 3 -35.84 40.65 14.11
CA LEU A 3 -34.70 39.89 13.55
C LEU A 3 -34.28 38.71 14.43
N ASP A 4 -34.27 38.87 15.76
CA ASP A 4 -33.88 37.81 16.70
C ASP A 4 -34.94 36.68 16.80
N ALA A 5 -36.22 37.01 16.61
CA ALA A 5 -37.31 36.03 16.63
C ALA A 5 -37.36 35.20 15.33
N ASP A 6 -37.11 35.83 14.17
CA ASP A 6 -36.97 35.14 12.89
C ASP A 6 -35.72 34.24 12.88
N ASP A 7 -34.61 34.70 13.47
CA ASP A 7 -33.39 33.89 13.64
C ASP A 7 -33.62 32.69 14.59
N ALA A 8 -34.34 32.87 15.69
CA ALA A 8 -34.69 31.78 16.60
C ALA A 8 -35.60 30.72 15.92
N ALA A 9 -36.62 31.17 15.17
CA ALA A 9 -37.50 30.27 14.43
C ALA A 9 -36.75 29.53 13.30
N LEU A 10 -35.81 30.20 12.63
CA LEU A 10 -34.94 29.58 11.64
C LEU A 10 -34.00 28.54 12.27
N LEU A 11 -33.42 28.84 13.43
CA LEU A 11 -32.56 27.90 14.16
C LEU A 11 -33.33 26.66 14.62
N GLU A 12 -34.57 26.81 15.11
CA GLU A 12 -35.44 25.68 15.46
C GLU A 12 -35.73 24.79 14.24
N HIS A 13 -35.89 25.39 13.05
CA HIS A 13 -36.12 24.63 11.81
C HIS A 13 -34.84 23.95 11.27
N ILE A 14 -33.68 24.59 11.43
CA ILE A 14 -32.38 24.08 10.95
C ILE A 14 -31.81 22.99 11.87
N ALA A 15 -32.06 23.06 13.18
CA ALA A 15 -31.54 22.11 14.16
C ALA A 15 -31.77 20.62 13.80
N PRO A 16 -33.00 20.17 13.46
CA PRO A 16 -33.21 18.77 13.05
C PRO A 16 -32.52 18.44 11.71
N LEU A 17 -32.44 19.40 10.78
CA LEU A 17 -31.75 19.21 9.50
C LEU A 17 -30.24 19.04 9.69
N ARG A 18 -29.62 19.73 10.65
CA ARG A 18 -28.20 19.56 10.98
C ARG A 18 -27.90 18.13 11.42
N ALA A 19 -28.73 17.54 12.27
CA ALA A 19 -28.56 16.17 12.73
C ALA A 19 -28.63 15.17 11.56
N VAL A 20 -29.62 15.33 10.67
CA VAL A 20 -29.75 14.49 9.46
C VAL A 20 -28.56 14.68 8.51
N LYS A 21 -28.10 15.92 8.30
CA LYS A 21 -26.94 16.22 7.45
C LYS A 21 -25.65 15.66 8.03
N ALA A 22 -25.45 15.73 9.35
CA ALA A 22 -24.30 15.12 10.02
C ALA A 22 -24.29 13.60 9.82
N ALA A 23 -25.43 12.93 10.03
CA ALA A 23 -25.54 11.48 9.86
C ALA A 23 -25.33 11.01 8.40
N THR A 24 -25.74 11.82 7.41
CA THR A 24 -25.64 11.46 5.98
C THR A 24 -24.31 11.86 5.33
N ARG A 25 -23.54 12.76 5.94
CA ARG A 25 -22.29 13.28 5.36
C ARG A 25 -21.23 12.19 5.10
N PRO A 26 -20.98 11.24 6.02
CA PRO A 26 -20.05 10.13 5.75
C PRO A 26 -20.44 9.29 4.52
N LEU A 27 -21.75 9.08 4.30
CA LEU A 27 -22.25 8.34 3.13
C LEU A 27 -22.04 9.13 1.83
N ALA A 28 -22.26 10.44 1.86
CA ALA A 28 -21.99 11.30 0.70
C ALA A 28 -20.49 11.33 0.37
N TRP A 29 -19.62 11.38 1.38
CA TRP A 29 -18.18 11.35 1.17
C TRP A 29 -17.69 10.00 0.67
N TRP A 30 -18.25 8.91 1.18
CA TRP A 30 -18.03 7.56 0.65
C TRP A 30 -18.35 7.49 -0.84
N ALA A 31 -19.50 8.04 -1.25
CA ALA A 31 -19.90 8.11 -2.66
C ALA A 31 -18.91 8.93 -3.51
N ALA A 32 -18.41 10.04 -2.98
CA ALA A 32 -17.44 10.91 -3.66
C ALA A 32 -16.01 10.33 -3.71
N THR A 33 -15.68 9.38 -2.83
CA THR A 33 -14.35 8.78 -2.73
C THR A 33 -14.38 7.31 -3.09
N TRP A 34 -14.56 6.42 -2.13
CA TRP A 34 -14.41 4.98 -2.31
C TRP A 34 -15.31 4.35 -3.36
N ALA A 35 -16.51 4.90 -3.57
CA ALA A 35 -17.45 4.44 -4.59
C ALA A 35 -17.41 5.26 -5.89
N SER A 36 -16.40 6.13 -6.08
CA SER A 36 -16.24 6.91 -7.30
C SER A 36 -15.46 6.17 -8.39
N ASP A 37 -15.63 6.62 -9.63
CA ASP A 37 -14.86 6.12 -10.78
C ASP A 37 -13.36 6.35 -10.61
N GLU A 38 -12.96 7.42 -9.93
CA GLU A 38 -11.57 7.79 -9.69
C GLU A 38 -10.89 6.77 -8.80
N PHE A 39 -11.53 6.36 -7.70
CA PHE A 39 -11.02 5.29 -6.83
C PHE A 39 -11.07 3.93 -7.53
N ALA A 40 -12.13 3.64 -8.26
CA ALA A 40 -12.24 2.40 -9.03
C ALA A 40 -11.10 2.26 -10.06
N ARG A 41 -10.71 3.36 -10.72
CA ARG A 41 -9.56 3.41 -11.64
C ARG A 41 -8.24 3.29 -10.90
N TYR A 42 -8.06 4.02 -9.81
CA TYR A 42 -6.83 4.00 -9.01
C TYR A 42 -6.51 2.59 -8.49
N PHE A 43 -7.53 1.88 -7.99
CA PHE A 43 -7.42 0.52 -7.45
C PHE A 43 -7.75 -0.58 -8.48
N SER A 44 -7.83 -0.24 -9.77
CA SER A 44 -8.22 -1.19 -10.81
C SER A 44 -7.24 -2.36 -10.91
N ALA A 45 -7.76 -3.58 -10.98
CA ALA A 45 -6.96 -4.77 -11.28
C ALA A 45 -6.31 -4.73 -12.68
N ALA A 46 -6.78 -3.86 -13.58
CA ALA A 46 -6.17 -3.65 -14.89
C ALA A 46 -4.98 -2.66 -14.85
N ALA A 47 -4.69 -2.04 -13.72
CA ALA A 47 -3.56 -1.14 -13.56
C ALA A 47 -2.23 -1.83 -13.90
N ALA A 48 -1.35 -1.11 -14.59
CA ALA A 48 -0.01 -1.58 -14.88
C ALA A 48 0.79 -1.81 -13.59
N LEU A 49 1.77 -2.72 -13.63
CA LEU A 49 2.67 -2.89 -12.49
C LEU A 49 3.53 -1.62 -12.34
N PRO A 50 3.70 -1.10 -11.12
CA PRO A 50 4.56 0.06 -10.89
C PRO A 50 6.01 -0.31 -11.20
N ASP A 51 6.71 0.58 -11.90
CA ASP A 51 8.17 0.55 -11.99
C ASP A 51 8.79 1.08 -10.68
N ALA A 52 10.13 1.09 -10.60
CA ALA A 52 10.84 1.53 -9.40
C ALA A 52 10.76 3.05 -9.14
N ALA A 53 10.35 3.85 -10.14
CA ALA A 53 10.25 5.30 -10.06
C ALA A 53 8.81 5.78 -9.79
N ALA A 54 7.81 4.91 -9.98
CA ALA A 54 6.41 5.18 -9.72
C ALA A 54 6.18 5.60 -8.26
N GLN A 55 5.40 6.65 -8.05
CA GLN A 55 5.12 7.23 -6.74
C GLN A 55 3.64 7.14 -6.41
N ALA A 56 3.33 6.90 -5.14
CA ALA A 56 1.97 7.03 -4.65
C ALA A 56 1.57 8.51 -4.61
N PRO A 57 0.33 8.89 -5.01
CA PRO A 57 -0.16 10.27 -4.96
C PRO A 57 -0.54 10.68 -3.52
N VAL A 58 0.42 10.65 -2.61
CA VAL A 58 0.23 10.88 -1.16
C VAL A 58 -0.50 12.20 -0.87
N ARG A 59 -0.17 13.27 -1.61
CA ARG A 59 -0.81 14.58 -1.43
C ARG A 59 -2.30 14.55 -1.77
N ALA A 60 -2.69 13.84 -2.84
CA ALA A 60 -4.10 13.73 -3.21
C ALA A 60 -4.91 13.04 -2.11
N PHE A 61 -4.39 11.93 -1.56
CA PHE A 61 -5.04 11.27 -0.42
C PHE A 61 -5.09 12.15 0.82
N ALA A 62 -4.03 12.91 1.12
CA ALA A 62 -4.04 13.85 2.25
C ALA A 62 -5.12 14.94 2.08
N THR A 63 -5.28 15.49 0.88
CA THR A 63 -6.35 16.45 0.56
C THR A 63 -7.74 15.84 0.77
N LEU A 64 -7.96 14.60 0.31
CA LEU A 64 -9.24 13.91 0.50
C LEU A 64 -9.47 13.44 1.95
N ALA A 65 -8.40 13.28 2.73
CA ALA A 65 -8.48 12.87 4.14
C ALA A 65 -8.96 13.99 5.05
N ALA A 66 -8.66 15.25 4.71
CA ALA A 66 -8.92 16.37 5.60
C ALA A 66 -10.43 16.59 5.85
N PRO A 67 -11.31 16.64 4.82
CA PRO A 67 -12.75 16.73 5.04
C PRO A 67 -13.32 15.52 5.78
N ALA A 68 -12.73 14.34 5.55
CA ALA A 68 -13.17 13.08 6.15
C ALA A 68 -13.06 13.07 7.69
N ARG A 69 -12.19 13.90 8.26
CA ARG A 69 -11.99 14.04 9.71
C ARG A 69 -12.88 15.10 10.36
N GLN A 70 -13.60 15.89 9.57
CA GLN A 70 -14.34 17.07 10.02
C GLN A 70 -15.85 16.94 9.77
N PHE A 71 -16.39 15.72 9.77
CA PHE A 71 -17.82 15.52 9.49
C PHE A 71 -18.75 16.04 10.60
N ASP A 72 -18.23 16.19 11.81
CA ASP A 72 -18.99 16.66 12.97
C ASP A 72 -19.09 18.19 13.07
N ASP A 73 -18.14 18.91 12.46
CA ASP A 73 -18.18 20.38 12.39
C ASP A 73 -18.76 20.83 11.05
N PRO A 74 -19.55 21.92 11.00
CA PRO A 74 -19.88 22.56 9.74
C PRO A 74 -18.60 23.19 9.20
N PRO A 75 -18.00 22.68 8.11
CA PRO A 75 -16.88 23.39 7.52
C PRO A 75 -17.43 24.71 6.98
N ASP A 76 -16.71 25.81 7.22
CA ASP A 76 -16.89 27.06 6.47
C ASP A 76 -16.45 26.81 5.02
N GLY A 77 -17.30 26.11 4.27
CA GLY A 77 -17.03 25.64 2.92
C GLY A 77 -16.04 24.46 2.85
N VAL A 78 -16.21 23.66 1.80
CA VAL A 78 -15.18 22.70 1.36
C VAL A 78 -14.54 23.30 0.11
N ALA A 79 -13.21 23.34 0.06
CA ALA A 79 -12.47 23.78 -1.13
C ALA A 79 -12.66 22.73 -2.25
N LEU A 80 -13.76 22.86 -3.01
CA LEU A 80 -14.18 21.84 -3.98
C LEU A 80 -13.13 21.65 -5.08
N ASP A 81 -12.50 22.72 -5.55
CA ASP A 81 -11.43 22.68 -6.55
C ASP A 81 -10.26 21.79 -6.11
N ASP A 82 -9.89 21.81 -4.82
CA ASP A 82 -8.83 20.96 -4.27
C ASP A 82 -9.24 19.48 -4.26
N ILE A 83 -10.52 19.21 -3.93
CA ILE A 83 -11.08 17.85 -3.95
C ILE A 83 -11.11 17.31 -5.38
N GLU A 84 -11.62 18.09 -6.33
CA GLU A 84 -11.69 17.70 -7.74
C GLU A 84 -10.30 17.46 -8.33
N SER A 85 -9.33 18.32 -8.01
CA SER A 85 -7.93 18.17 -8.42
C SER A 85 -7.30 16.89 -7.82
N ALA A 86 -7.58 16.60 -6.55
CA ALA A 86 -7.11 15.37 -5.90
C ALA A 86 -7.73 14.12 -6.55
N LEU A 87 -9.03 14.13 -6.81
CA LEU A 87 -9.74 13.05 -7.50
C LEU A 87 -9.20 12.82 -8.93
N GLN A 88 -8.97 13.90 -9.68
CA GLN A 88 -8.36 13.85 -11.01
C GLN A 88 -6.93 13.28 -10.99
N THR A 89 -6.16 13.60 -9.95
CA THR A 89 -4.83 12.99 -9.72
C THR A 89 -4.94 11.47 -9.52
N LEU A 90 -5.89 11.00 -8.70
CA LEU A 90 -6.11 9.56 -8.52
C LEU A 90 -6.56 8.88 -9.81
N ARG A 91 -7.43 9.54 -10.59
CA ARG A 91 -7.93 9.05 -11.88
C ARG A 91 -6.81 8.80 -12.90
N SER A 92 -5.79 9.67 -12.88
CA SER A 92 -4.71 9.69 -13.87
C SER A 92 -3.50 8.85 -13.47
N ALA A 93 -3.37 8.48 -12.20
CA ALA A 93 -2.26 7.70 -11.68
C ALA A 93 -2.72 6.34 -11.13
N PRO A 94 -2.94 5.30 -11.97
CA PRO A 94 -3.43 4.00 -11.52
C PRO A 94 -2.33 3.18 -10.81
N TYR A 95 -1.90 3.64 -9.64
CA TYR A 95 -0.83 3.02 -8.86
C TYR A 95 -1.37 1.92 -7.92
N GLY A 96 -2.49 2.17 -7.24
CA GLY A 96 -2.97 1.31 -6.15
C GLY A 96 -3.24 -0.14 -6.58
N GLY A 97 -3.97 -0.34 -7.67
CA GLY A 97 -4.24 -1.68 -8.19
C GLY A 97 -2.98 -2.38 -8.73
N GLY A 98 -2.06 -1.60 -9.32
CA GLY A 98 -0.77 -2.06 -9.79
C GLY A 98 0.10 -2.55 -8.63
N TRP A 99 0.12 -1.80 -7.52
CA TRP A 99 0.82 -2.16 -6.30
C TRP A 99 0.29 -3.46 -5.71
N VAL A 100 -1.04 -3.62 -5.60
CA VAL A 100 -1.67 -4.85 -5.09
C VAL A 100 -1.24 -6.07 -5.91
N ARG A 101 -1.23 -5.93 -7.23
CA ARG A 101 -0.78 -7.00 -8.14
C ARG A 101 0.72 -7.29 -8.00
N ALA A 102 1.54 -6.24 -7.97
CA ALA A 102 2.99 -6.39 -7.81
C ALA A 102 3.33 -7.06 -6.48
N ALA A 103 2.72 -6.61 -5.37
CA ALA A 103 2.90 -7.19 -4.05
C ALA A 103 2.53 -8.68 -4.04
N GLY A 104 1.35 -9.05 -4.54
CA GLY A 104 0.93 -10.45 -4.59
C GLY A 104 1.85 -11.33 -5.45
N GLN A 105 2.26 -10.86 -6.62
CA GLN A 105 3.19 -11.58 -7.50
C GLN A 105 4.58 -11.73 -6.88
N MET A 106 5.08 -10.68 -6.25
CA MET A 106 6.38 -10.70 -5.58
C MET A 106 6.37 -11.62 -4.37
N THR A 107 5.33 -11.58 -3.54
CA THR A 107 5.16 -12.53 -2.43
C THR A 107 5.25 -13.96 -2.92
N ALA A 108 4.42 -14.36 -3.89
CA ALA A 108 4.42 -15.73 -4.41
C ALA A 108 5.77 -16.14 -5.01
N THR A 109 6.42 -15.23 -5.74
CA THR A 109 7.72 -15.48 -6.37
C THR A 109 8.84 -15.62 -5.33
N LEU A 110 8.85 -14.76 -4.32
CA LEU A 110 9.85 -14.77 -3.24
C LEU A 110 9.71 -16.02 -2.38
N GLU A 111 8.48 -16.44 -2.08
CA GLU A 111 8.22 -17.68 -1.35
C GLU A 111 8.71 -18.90 -2.13
N ALA A 112 8.36 -19.01 -3.42
CA ALA A 112 8.82 -20.12 -4.27
C ALA A 112 10.35 -20.14 -4.43
N ALA A 113 10.97 -18.97 -4.57
CA ALA A 113 12.43 -18.86 -4.63
C ALA A 113 13.08 -19.24 -3.30
N ALA A 114 12.50 -18.81 -2.17
CA ALA A 114 12.97 -19.19 -0.84
C ALA A 114 12.91 -20.69 -0.64
N GLU A 115 11.79 -21.33 -0.99
CA GLU A 115 11.62 -22.79 -0.92
C GLU A 115 12.68 -23.53 -1.76
N ALA A 116 12.93 -23.07 -2.99
CA ALA A 116 13.94 -23.67 -3.86
C ALA A 116 15.36 -23.54 -3.27
N LEU A 117 15.71 -22.37 -2.72
CA LEU A 117 16.99 -22.14 -2.04
C LEU A 117 17.11 -22.97 -0.75
N GLU A 118 15.99 -23.14 -0.04
CA GLU A 118 15.88 -23.93 1.17
C GLU A 118 16.12 -25.42 0.92
N ALA A 119 15.67 -25.93 -0.23
CA ALA A 119 15.83 -27.31 -0.67
C ALA A 119 17.25 -27.65 -1.21
N VAL A 120 18.12 -26.66 -1.42
CA VAL A 120 19.49 -26.91 -1.90
C VAL A 120 20.28 -27.74 -0.89
N ASN A 121 20.83 -28.88 -1.35
CA ASN A 121 21.73 -29.70 -0.55
C ASN A 121 23.13 -29.05 -0.47
N LEU A 122 23.41 -28.39 0.65
CA LEU A 122 24.67 -27.68 0.89
C LEU A 122 25.90 -28.59 0.92
N GLN A 123 25.77 -29.84 1.39
CA GLN A 123 26.89 -30.80 1.40
C GLN A 123 27.35 -31.14 -0.03
N ARG A 124 26.40 -31.21 -0.96
CA ARG A 124 26.70 -31.45 -2.38
C ARG A 124 27.16 -30.18 -3.09
N LEU A 125 26.59 -29.02 -2.73
CA LEU A 125 26.95 -27.75 -3.35
C LEU A 125 28.34 -27.28 -2.91
N CYS A 126 28.66 -27.49 -1.63
CA CYS A 126 29.85 -26.95 -0.97
C CYS A 126 30.48 -28.01 -0.05
N PRO A 127 31.06 -29.08 -0.62
CA PRO A 127 31.75 -30.10 0.16
C PRO A 127 32.89 -29.46 0.96
N GLN A 128 32.98 -29.78 2.26
CA GLN A 128 33.95 -29.17 3.19
C GLN A 128 33.84 -27.63 3.26
N ALA A 129 32.64 -27.08 3.04
CA ALA A 129 32.36 -25.64 2.99
C ALA A 129 33.14 -24.89 1.89
N LEU A 130 33.65 -25.59 0.88
CA LEU A 130 34.34 -24.99 -0.26
C LEU A 130 33.39 -24.89 -1.47
N PRO A 131 33.30 -23.73 -2.13
CA PRO A 131 32.36 -23.54 -3.23
C PRO A 131 32.81 -24.28 -4.49
N ASN A 132 31.91 -25.07 -5.07
CA ASN A 132 32.11 -25.64 -6.41
C ASN A 132 31.65 -24.65 -7.52
N PRO A 133 31.83 -24.96 -8.82
CA PRO A 133 31.37 -24.08 -9.90
C PRO A 133 29.88 -23.74 -9.87
N LYS A 134 29.02 -24.65 -9.40
CA LYS A 134 27.58 -24.37 -9.22
C LYS A 134 27.33 -23.37 -8.09
N ALA A 135 28.09 -23.44 -7.00
CA ALA A 135 28.00 -22.47 -5.91
C ALA A 135 28.34 -21.05 -6.38
N ARG A 136 29.31 -20.91 -7.30
CA ARG A 136 29.66 -19.62 -7.93
C ARG A 136 28.54 -19.06 -8.83
N ILE A 137 27.71 -19.93 -9.42
CA ILE A 137 26.51 -19.48 -10.15
C ILE A 137 25.50 -18.86 -9.17
N PHE A 138 25.25 -19.49 -8.02
CA PHE A 138 24.37 -18.93 -6.98
C PHE A 138 24.87 -17.58 -6.47
N GLU A 139 26.17 -17.46 -6.20
CA GLU A 139 26.82 -16.18 -5.84
C GLU A 139 26.59 -15.10 -6.90
N THR A 140 26.82 -15.43 -8.17
CA THR A 140 26.60 -14.51 -9.29
C THR A 140 25.14 -14.06 -9.39
N VAL A 141 24.19 -14.99 -9.27
CA VAL A 141 22.76 -14.69 -9.28
C VAL A 141 22.39 -13.78 -8.10
N PHE A 142 22.92 -14.07 -6.90
CA PHE A 142 22.69 -13.23 -5.74
C PHE A 142 23.15 -11.78 -5.99
N TYR A 143 24.38 -11.57 -6.44
CA TYR A 143 24.89 -10.21 -6.62
C TYR A 143 24.26 -9.49 -7.83
N GLN A 144 24.22 -10.14 -8.99
CA GLN A 144 23.81 -9.47 -10.24
C GLN A 144 22.29 -9.33 -10.38
N VAL A 145 21.52 -10.28 -9.84
CA VAL A 145 20.07 -10.31 -9.99
C VAL A 145 19.39 -9.86 -8.70
N TYR A 146 19.68 -10.52 -7.56
CA TYR A 146 18.99 -10.20 -6.32
C TYR A 146 19.41 -8.84 -5.76
N ALA A 147 20.66 -8.67 -5.37
CA ALA A 147 21.16 -7.42 -4.79
C ALA A 147 21.17 -6.27 -5.81
N GLY A 148 21.60 -6.54 -7.05
CA GLY A 148 21.76 -5.51 -8.08
C GLY A 148 20.47 -5.00 -8.71
N ARG A 149 19.37 -5.78 -8.70
CA ARG A 149 18.14 -5.42 -9.44
C ARG A 149 16.87 -5.62 -8.62
N LEU A 150 16.66 -6.83 -8.11
CA LEU A 150 15.40 -7.17 -7.44
C LEU A 150 15.25 -6.45 -6.09
N GLN A 151 16.30 -6.39 -5.28
CA GLN A 151 16.27 -5.72 -3.98
C GLN A 151 15.98 -4.20 -4.12
N PRO A 152 16.62 -3.44 -5.03
CA PRO A 152 16.24 -2.05 -5.30
C PRO A 152 14.77 -1.88 -5.68
N TYR A 153 14.25 -2.75 -6.56
CA TYR A 153 12.83 -2.73 -6.93
C TYR A 153 11.91 -2.98 -5.73
N LEU A 154 12.20 -4.03 -4.93
CA LEU A 154 11.41 -4.35 -3.73
C LEU A 154 11.48 -3.23 -2.68
N ALA A 155 12.62 -2.56 -2.56
CA ALA A 155 12.78 -1.41 -1.66
C ALA A 155 11.91 -0.23 -2.11
N ALA A 156 11.86 0.06 -3.42
CA ALA A 156 10.98 1.09 -3.97
C ALA A 156 9.51 0.72 -3.78
N LEU A 157 9.11 -0.50 -4.18
CA LEU A 157 7.74 -0.99 -4.04
C LEU A 157 7.24 -0.95 -2.58
N HIS A 158 8.10 -1.31 -1.64
CA HIS A 158 7.79 -1.24 -0.21
C HIS A 158 7.68 0.21 0.26
N ARG A 159 8.64 1.08 -0.05
CA ARG A 159 8.61 2.49 0.38
C ARG A 159 7.34 3.19 -0.10
N GLU A 160 7.01 3.06 -1.38
CA GLU A 160 5.84 3.70 -1.97
C GLU A 160 4.54 3.05 -1.50
N GLY A 161 4.54 1.73 -1.27
CA GLY A 161 3.45 1.04 -0.59
C GLY A 161 3.18 1.59 0.81
N ALA A 162 4.22 1.76 1.64
CA ALA A 162 4.07 2.34 2.98
C ALA A 162 3.49 3.76 2.91
N ALA A 163 4.00 4.57 1.98
CA ALA A 163 3.51 5.92 1.76
C ALA A 163 2.02 5.93 1.40
N GLN A 164 1.57 5.04 0.50
CA GLN A 164 0.16 4.87 0.18
C GLN A 164 -0.67 4.43 1.39
N HIS A 165 -0.26 3.38 2.11
CA HIS A 165 -1.03 2.87 3.26
C HIS A 165 -1.24 3.96 4.32
N ASN A 166 -0.18 4.72 4.62
CA ASN A 166 -0.24 5.84 5.56
C ASN A 166 -1.17 6.95 5.07
N ALA A 167 -1.14 7.26 3.77
CA ALA A 167 -1.97 8.31 3.19
C ALA A 167 -3.46 7.93 3.12
N VAL A 168 -3.74 6.64 2.90
CA VAL A 168 -5.10 6.10 2.77
C VAL A 168 -5.76 5.83 4.12
N ALA A 169 -4.99 5.48 5.15
CA ALA A 169 -5.51 5.09 6.47
C ALA A 169 -6.57 6.05 7.05
N PRO A 170 -6.44 7.38 6.95
CA PRO A 170 -7.47 8.29 7.45
C PRO A 170 -8.79 8.23 6.68
N LEU A 171 -8.76 8.05 5.35
CA LEU A 171 -9.99 7.88 4.55
C LEU A 171 -10.65 6.54 4.87
N LEU A 172 -9.85 5.52 5.15
CA LEU A 172 -10.36 4.21 5.51
C LEU A 172 -11.02 4.24 6.90
N ALA A 173 -10.43 4.95 7.86
CA ALA A 173 -11.00 5.14 9.19
C ALA A 173 -12.32 5.93 9.18
N ALA A 174 -12.53 6.77 8.15
CA ALA A 174 -13.77 7.52 7.94
C ALA A 174 -14.81 6.77 7.11
N ALA A 175 -14.56 5.50 6.74
CA ALA A 175 -15.54 4.70 6.01
C ALA A 175 -16.79 4.47 6.89
N PRO A 176 -18.00 4.64 6.33
CA PRO A 176 -19.24 4.42 7.07
C PRO A 176 -19.46 2.94 7.38
N ALA A 177 -20.26 2.65 8.42
CA ALA A 177 -20.60 1.28 8.82
C ALA A 177 -21.36 0.51 7.73
N GLU A 178 -22.01 1.23 6.82
CA GLU A 178 -22.75 0.71 5.67
C GLU A 178 -21.86 0.38 4.47
N ALA A 179 -20.53 0.53 4.58
CA ALA A 179 -19.61 0.16 3.52
C ALA A 179 -19.79 -1.33 3.13
N PRO A 180 -19.75 -1.68 1.83
CA PRO A 180 -19.99 -3.05 1.41
C PRO A 180 -19.00 -4.05 2.02
N ALA A 181 -19.44 -5.22 2.44
CA ALA A 181 -18.56 -6.27 2.97
C ALA A 181 -17.43 -6.68 2.00
N ALA A 182 -17.63 -6.51 0.69
CA ALA A 182 -16.58 -6.72 -0.31
C ALA A 182 -15.44 -5.70 -0.18
N PHE A 183 -15.77 -4.45 0.14
CA PHE A 183 -14.79 -3.41 0.42
C PHE A 183 -14.03 -3.71 1.70
N GLU A 184 -14.68 -4.15 2.77
CA GLU A 184 -14.00 -4.49 4.02
C GLU A 184 -12.94 -5.58 3.82
N ARG A 185 -13.29 -6.65 3.09
CA ARG A 185 -12.34 -7.72 2.73
C ARG A 185 -11.18 -7.18 1.89
N TYR A 186 -11.49 -6.31 0.92
CA TYR A 186 -10.46 -5.67 0.11
C TYR A 186 -9.55 -4.78 0.97
N ALA A 187 -10.10 -3.96 1.86
CA ALA A 187 -9.34 -3.07 2.74
C ALA A 187 -8.44 -3.87 3.70
N GLN A 188 -8.95 -4.93 4.32
CA GLN A 188 -8.17 -5.81 5.18
C GLN A 188 -7.01 -6.47 4.43
N ARG A 189 -7.24 -6.91 3.18
CA ARG A 189 -6.21 -7.60 2.41
C ARG A 189 -5.21 -6.65 1.75
N ALA A 190 -5.67 -5.54 1.18
CA ALA A 190 -4.90 -4.70 0.25
C ALA A 190 -4.51 -3.32 0.80
N LEU A 191 -5.22 -2.81 1.80
CA LEU A 191 -5.03 -1.45 2.34
C LEU A 191 -4.57 -1.44 3.80
N SER A 192 -4.47 -2.61 4.44
CA SER A 192 -4.02 -2.78 5.83
C SER A 192 -2.56 -3.21 5.89
N THR A 193 -1.90 -2.88 7.01
CA THR A 193 -0.55 -3.36 7.35
C THR A 193 -0.57 -4.45 8.44
N ALA A 194 -1.76 -4.87 8.88
CA ALA A 194 -1.94 -5.90 9.90
C ALA A 194 -1.55 -7.31 9.37
N PRO A 195 -1.29 -8.28 10.28
CA PRO A 195 -1.05 -9.67 9.88
C PRO A 195 -2.16 -10.22 8.97
N GLY A 196 -1.76 -10.96 7.93
CA GLY A 196 -2.67 -11.49 6.91
C GLY A 196 -3.01 -10.52 5.78
N SER A 197 -2.50 -9.28 5.81
CA SER A 197 -2.56 -8.38 4.67
C SER A 197 -1.44 -8.66 3.65
N LEU A 198 -1.61 -8.20 2.42
CA LEU A 198 -0.59 -8.27 1.37
C LEU A 198 0.70 -7.54 1.77
N TRP A 199 0.57 -6.46 2.54
CA TRP A 199 1.73 -5.72 3.05
C TRP A 199 2.58 -6.60 3.98
N ALA A 200 1.95 -7.26 4.96
CA ALA A 200 2.62 -8.16 5.87
C ALA A 200 3.21 -9.37 5.13
N ASP A 201 2.41 -10.01 4.26
CA ASP A 201 2.84 -11.17 3.47
C ASP A 201 4.08 -10.85 2.60
N LEU A 202 4.12 -9.66 1.98
CA LEU A 202 5.27 -9.22 1.17
C LEU A 202 6.52 -8.99 2.04
N ALA A 203 6.36 -8.39 3.23
CA ALA A 203 7.47 -8.16 4.14
C ALA A 203 8.08 -9.48 4.63
N ASP A 204 7.24 -10.45 4.97
CA ASP A 204 7.64 -11.78 5.43
C ASP A 204 8.34 -12.58 4.31
N ALA A 205 7.75 -12.62 3.11
CA ALA A 205 8.33 -13.31 1.96
C ALA A 205 9.70 -12.74 1.58
N ARG A 206 9.86 -11.41 1.61
CA ARG A 206 11.16 -10.75 1.38
C ARG A 206 12.18 -11.15 2.44
N GLN A 207 11.78 -11.19 3.71
CA GLN A 207 12.66 -11.58 4.80
C GLN A 207 13.09 -13.04 4.66
N ARG A 208 12.14 -13.96 4.43
CA ARG A 208 12.42 -15.39 4.23
C ARG A 208 13.38 -15.61 3.07
N HIS A 209 13.11 -15.00 1.91
CA HIS A 209 13.99 -15.09 0.74
C HIS A 209 15.41 -14.57 1.03
N THR A 210 15.53 -13.46 1.75
CA THR A 210 16.84 -12.92 2.17
C THR A 210 17.59 -13.91 3.06
N LEU A 211 16.91 -14.50 4.05
CA LEU A 211 17.49 -15.48 4.95
C LEU A 211 17.90 -16.77 4.21
N ALA A 212 17.11 -17.22 3.23
CA ALA A 212 17.44 -18.38 2.42
C ALA A 212 18.73 -18.18 1.62
N TRP A 213 18.91 -17.01 1.02
CA TRP A 213 20.19 -16.61 0.39
C TRP A 213 21.35 -16.59 1.37
N GLN A 214 21.18 -15.91 2.51
CA GLN A 214 22.23 -15.83 3.53
C GLN A 214 22.66 -17.22 4.03
N ARG A 215 21.70 -18.12 4.26
CA ARG A 215 21.97 -19.50 4.67
C ARG A 215 22.81 -20.24 3.61
N LEU A 216 22.42 -20.15 2.33
CA LEU A 216 23.13 -20.80 1.24
C LEU A 216 24.56 -20.26 1.11
N LEU A 217 24.72 -18.93 1.06
CA LEU A 217 26.02 -18.31 0.86
C LEU A 217 26.95 -18.52 2.06
N ARG A 218 26.45 -18.43 3.31
CA ARG A 218 27.25 -18.73 4.51
C ARG A 218 27.70 -20.19 4.52
N GLY A 219 26.80 -21.12 4.18
CA GLY A 219 27.13 -22.55 4.10
C GLY A 219 28.21 -22.90 3.07
N CYS A 220 28.51 -21.97 2.17
CA CYS A 220 29.50 -22.12 1.11
C CYS A 220 30.73 -21.22 1.26
N GLY A 221 30.83 -20.42 2.33
CA GLY A 221 31.90 -19.43 2.47
C GLY A 221 31.87 -18.33 1.40
N LEU A 222 30.68 -18.02 0.86
CA LEU A 222 30.45 -17.07 -0.23
C LEU A 222 29.77 -15.77 0.24
N MET A 223 29.44 -15.66 1.52
CA MET A 223 28.99 -14.37 2.05
C MET A 223 30.14 -13.37 1.95
N PRO A 224 29.86 -12.11 1.59
CA PRO A 224 30.88 -11.08 1.70
C PRO A 224 31.24 -10.94 3.19
N ASP A 225 32.51 -11.19 3.51
CA ASP A 225 33.19 -10.54 4.61
C ASP A 225 32.90 -9.04 4.44
N GLY A 226 32.60 -8.28 5.50
CA GLY A 226 32.26 -6.85 5.42
C GLY A 226 33.37 -5.93 4.86
N SER A 227 34.31 -6.47 4.10
CA SER A 227 35.48 -5.85 3.51
C SER A 227 35.68 -6.38 2.09
N ARG A 228 34.92 -5.82 1.14
CA ARG A 228 35.44 -5.65 -0.22
C ARG A 228 34.97 -4.30 -0.79
N PRO A 229 35.81 -3.24 -0.69
CA PRO A 229 35.70 -2.12 -1.59
C PRO A 229 36.23 -2.57 -2.96
N GLY A 230 35.44 -2.35 -4.00
CA GLY A 230 35.81 -2.50 -5.40
C GLY A 230 35.00 -1.52 -6.22
#